data_AF-A0A382N739-F1
#
_entry.id   AF-A0A382N739-F1
#
_cell.length_a   1.000
_cell.length_b   1.000
_cell.length_c   1.000
_cell.angle_alpha   90.00
_cell.angle_beta   90.00
_cell.angle_gamma   90.00
#
_symmetry.space_group_name_H-M   'P 1'
#
loop_
_entity.id
_entity.type
_entity.pdbx_description
1 polymer ?
#
loop_
_entity_poly.entity_id
_entity_poly.type
_entity_poly.pdbx_seq_one_letter_code
_entity_poly.pdbx_strand_id
1 'polypeptide(L)'
;MIIDHKALYIKTTITLAILTIIEVGISYWDIPRFGQVGLLLTFALAKMAFVAYIFMHLYYEQKFLRKILFVPIPFLVFFLLFLAYDATFTWTIQ
;
A
#
# COMPACT_ATOMS: atom_id res chain seq x y z
N MET A 1 -2.52 -18.29 25.36
CA MET A 1 -1.26 -18.03 24.63
C MET A 1 -0.95 -16.55 24.81
N ILE A 2 0.06 -16.20 25.60
CA ILE A 2 0.46 -14.79 25.80
C ILE A 2 1.09 -14.36 24.47
N ILE A 3 0.34 -13.57 23.69
CA ILE A 3 0.85 -13.06 22.42
C ILE A 3 1.85 -11.97 22.77
N ASP A 4 3.14 -12.24 22.56
CA ASP A 4 4.17 -11.21 22.74
C ASP A 4 4.08 -10.23 21.57
N HIS A 5 3.51 -9.06 21.86
CA HIS A 5 3.26 -8.02 20.85
C HIS A 5 4.58 -7.45 20.31
N LYS A 6 5.65 -7.43 21.12
CA LYS A 6 6.97 -6.97 20.66
C LYS A 6 7.53 -7.92 19.61
N ALA A 7 7.42 -9.23 19.84
CA ALA A 7 7.87 -10.23 18.88
C ALA A 7 7.06 -10.16 17.56
N LEU A 8 5.74 -9.91 17.65
CA LEU A 8 4.88 -9.74 16.48
C LEU A 8 5.31 -8.52 15.64
N TYR A 9 5.54 -7.38 16.28
CA TYR A 9 5.98 -6.16 15.59
C TYR A 9 7.34 -6.34 14.93
N ILE A 10 8.33 -6.91 15.65
CA ILE A 10 9.67 -7.13 15.10
C ILE A 10 9.62 -8.07 13.90
N LYS A 11 8.90 -9.19 13.99
CA LYS A 11 8.73 -10.11 12.85
C LYS A 11 8.10 -9.43 11.65
N THR A 12 7.06 -8.62 11.87
CA THR A 12 6.37 -7.90 10.80
C THR A 12 7.27 -6.86 10.15
N THR A 13 8.05 -6.11 10.94
CA THR A 13 9.03 -5.14 10.43
C THR A 13 10.08 -5.82 9.55
N ILE A 14 10.61 -6.97 9.98
CA ILE A 14 11.59 -7.73 9.19
C ILE A 14 10.98 -8.19 7.88
N THR A 15 9.75 -8.74 7.90
CA THR A 15 9.03 -9.14 6.68
C THR A 15 8.83 -7.97 5.73
N LEU A 16 8.42 -6.80 6.23
CA LEU A 16 8.25 -5.59 5.42
C LEU A 16 9.59 -5.11 4.84
N ALA A 17 10.67 -5.18 5.61
CA ALA A 17 12.00 -4.79 5.15
C ALA A 17 12.50 -5.70 4.02
N ILE A 18 12.33 -7.02 4.16
CA ILE A 18 12.66 -7.99 3.11
C ILE A 18 11.84 -7.70 1.84
N LEU A 19 10.53 -7.46 1.99
CA LEU A 19 9.66 -7.16 0.85
C LEU A 19 10.08 -5.88 0.13
N THR A 20 10.51 -4.85 0.86
CA THR A 20 11.06 -3.62 0.28
C THR A 20 12.38 -3.87 -0.46
N ILE A 21 13.30 -4.67 0.09
CA ILE A 21 14.55 -5.02 -0.61
C ILE A 21 14.25 -5.72 -1.93
N ILE A 22 13.28 -6.64 -1.94
CA ILE A 22 12.86 -7.34 -3.16
C ILE A 22 12.28 -6.35 -4.19
N GLU A 23 11.40 -5.43 -3.77
CA GLU A 23 10.88 -4.40 -4.68
C GLU A 23 11.97 -3.55 -5.32
N VAL A 24 12.95 -3.11 -4.51
CA VAL A 24 14.09 -2.33 -5.01
C VAL A 24 14.86 -3.16 -6.04
N GLY A 25 15.10 -4.45 -5.76
CA GLY A 25 15.72 -5.36 -6.73
C GLY A 25 14.94 -5.49 -8.04
N ILE A 26 13.62 -5.62 -7.96
CA ILE A 26 12.73 -5.69 -9.13
C ILE A 26 12.71 -4.36 -9.90
N SER A 27 12.88 -3.23 -9.22
CA SER A 27 12.97 -1.92 -9.87
C SER A 27 14.19 -1.77 -10.77
N TYR A 28 15.28 -2.49 -10.49
CA TYR A 28 16.50 -2.47 -11.30
C TYR A 28 16.56 -3.60 -12.34
N TRP A 29 15.63 -4.55 -12.29
CA TRP A 29 15.58 -5.65 -13.25
C TRP A 29 14.89 -5.20 -14.54
N ASP A 30 15.47 -5.58 -15.68
CA ASP A 30 14.90 -5.33 -17.00
C ASP A 30 13.73 -6.28 -17.30
N ILE A 31 12.54 -5.92 -16.83
CA ILE A 31 11.26 -6.64 -17.02
C ILE A 31 10.34 -5.75 -17.87
N PRO A 32 9.46 -6.32 -18.73
CA PRO A 32 8.45 -5.52 -19.43
C PRO A 32 7.68 -4.60 -18.48
N ARG A 33 7.62 -3.30 -18.81
CA ARG A 33 7.10 -2.23 -17.94
C ARG A 33 5.74 -2.56 -17.31
N PHE A 34 4.82 -3.12 -18.08
CA PHE A 34 3.49 -3.47 -17.59
C PHE A 34 3.55 -4.55 -16.49
N GLY A 35 4.39 -5.57 -16.67
CA GLY A 35 4.62 -6.62 -15.67
C GLY A 35 5.33 -6.09 -14.42
N GLN A 36 6.32 -5.22 -14.60
CA GLN A 36 7.04 -4.58 -13.50
C GLN A 36 6.10 -3.72 -12.64
N VAL A 37 5.28 -2.88 -13.27
CA VAL A 37 4.30 -2.03 -12.57
C VAL A 37 3.27 -2.87 -11.83
N GLY A 38 2.68 -3.90 -12.46
CA GLY A 38 1.69 -4.75 -11.81
C GLY A 38 2.26 -5.49 -10.59
N LEU A 39 3.50 -5.97 -10.68
CA LEU A 39 4.16 -6.67 -9.59
C LEU A 39 4.49 -5.73 -8.41
N LEU A 40 5.11 -4.58 -8.70
CA LEU A 40 5.42 -3.57 -7.68
C LEU A 40 4.15 -3.04 -7.01
N LEU A 41 3.08 -2.83 -7.76
CA LEU A 41 1.79 -2.42 -7.21
C LEU A 41 1.21 -3.48 -6.26
N THR A 42 1.30 -4.76 -6.64
CA THR A 42 0.85 -5.88 -5.79
C THR A 42 1.65 -5.93 -4.48
N PHE A 43 2.96 -5.73 -4.53
CA PHE A 43 3.81 -5.70 -3.33
C PHE A 43 3.52 -4.47 -2.45
N ALA A 44 3.27 -3.31 -3.05
CA ALA A 44 2.85 -2.12 -2.34
C ALA A 44 1.52 -2.33 -1.60
N LEU A 45 0.52 -2.92 -2.26
CA LEU A 45 -0.77 -3.27 -1.66
C LEU A 45 -0.62 -4.26 -0.51
N ALA A 46 0.21 -5.29 -0.67
CA ALA A 46 0.48 -6.27 0.38
C ALA A 46 1.10 -5.59 1.61
N LYS A 47 2.10 -4.71 1.45
CA LYS A 47 2.69 -3.97 2.58
C LYS A 47 1.67 -3.08 3.27
N MET A 48 0.85 -2.34 2.52
CA MET A 48 -0.21 -1.51 3.10
C MET A 48 -1.18 -2.36 3.92
N ALA A 49 -1.54 -3.56 3.45
CA ALA A 49 -2.39 -4.48 4.19
C ALA A 49 -1.71 -4.99 5.48
N PHE A 50 -0.44 -5.38 5.43
CA PHE A 50 0.32 -5.79 6.62
C PHE A 50 0.39 -4.67 7.67
N VAL A 51 0.64 -3.44 7.22
CA VAL A 51 0.70 -2.27 8.10
C VAL A 51 -0.66 -1.98 8.73
N ALA A 52 -1.73 -1.97 7.94
CA ALA A 52 -3.08 -1.77 8.43
C ALA A 52 -3.48 -2.87 9.43
N TYR A 53 -3.19 -4.13 9.12
CA TYR A 53 -3.61 -5.25 9.95
C TYR A 53 -2.90 -5.30 11.30
N ILE A 54 -1.58 -5.09 11.33
CA ILE A 54 -0.75 -5.30 12.53
C ILE A 54 -0.45 -3.97 13.24
N PHE A 55 0.03 -2.94 12.54
CA PHE A 55 0.49 -1.71 13.19
C PHE A 55 -0.64 -0.74 13.52
N MET A 56 -1.70 -0.68 12.70
CA MET A 56 -2.90 0.13 13.02
C MET A 56 -3.86 -0.56 13.99
N HIS A 57 -3.46 -1.65 14.64
CA HIS A 57 -4.26 -2.41 15.62
C HIS A 57 -5.60 -2.95 15.09
N LEU A 58 -5.81 -2.94 13.77
CA LEU A 58 -7.06 -3.35 13.11
C LEU A 58 -7.41 -4.82 13.39
N TYR A 59 -6.42 -5.65 13.71
CA TYR A 59 -6.60 -7.04 14.14
C TYR A 59 -7.45 -7.17 15.42
N TYR A 60 -7.32 -6.25 16.36
CA TYR A 60 -7.97 -6.32 17.67
C TYR A 60 -9.22 -5.41 17.79
N GLU A 61 -9.52 -4.61 16.77
CA GLU A 61 -10.63 -3.64 16.82
C GLU A 61 -12.00 -4.18 16.40
N GLN A 62 -13.04 -3.46 16.81
CA GLN A 62 -14.43 -3.76 16.45
C GLN A 62 -14.67 -3.68 14.94
N LYS A 63 -15.59 -4.53 14.45
CA LYS A 63 -15.93 -4.68 13.02
C LYS A 63 -16.34 -3.36 12.33
N PHE A 64 -16.80 -2.36 13.08
CA PHE A 64 -17.20 -1.05 12.55
C PHE A 64 -15.99 -0.15 12.21
N LEU A 65 -15.02 -0.03 13.11
CA LEU A 65 -13.78 0.73 12.88
C LEU A 65 -13.00 0.17 11.69
N ARG A 66 -12.98 -1.16 11.54
CA ARG A 66 -12.40 -1.81 10.37
C ARG A 66 -13.06 -1.43 9.04
N LYS A 67 -14.38 -1.18 9.02
CA LYS A 67 -15.09 -0.75 7.81
C LYS A 67 -14.81 0.72 7.46
N ILE A 68 -14.61 1.57 8.47
CA ILE A 68 -14.27 2.99 8.28
C ILE A 68 -12.97 3.16 7.49
N LEU A 69 -12.00 2.25 7.65
CA LEU A 69 -10.75 2.27 6.88
C LEU A 69 -10.97 2.15 5.37
N PHE A 70 -12.08 1.55 4.92
CA PHE A 70 -12.39 1.41 3.50
C PHE A 70 -13.06 2.64 2.89
N VAL A 71 -13.56 3.58 3.71
CA VAL A 71 -14.20 4.81 3.24
C VAL A 71 -13.25 5.75 2.47
N PRO A 72 -12.00 6.01 2.92
CA PRO A 72 -11.10 6.90 2.19
C PRO A 72 -10.57 6.31 0.87
N ILE A 73 -10.61 4.99 0.68
CA ILE A 73 -10.07 4.32 -0.52
C ILE A 73 -10.79 4.76 -1.82
N PRO A 74 -12.12 4.65 -1.95
CA PRO A 74 -12.82 5.11 -3.14
C PRO A 74 -12.72 6.63 -3.33
N PHE A 75 -12.68 7.40 -2.25
CA PHE A 75 -12.44 8.85 -2.32
C PHE A 75 -11.07 9.17 -2.90
N LEU A 76 -10.04 8.43 -2.50
CA LEU A 76 -8.68 8.58 -3.01
C LEU A 76 -8.59 8.19 -4.49
N VAL A 77 -9.23 7.08 -4.90
CA VAL A 77 -9.29 6.68 -6.32
C VAL A 77 -10.02 7.73 -7.15
N PHE A 78 -11.18 8.21 -6.67
CA PHE A 78 -11.94 9.27 -7.33
C PHE A 78 -11.10 10.54 -7.48
N PHE A 79 -10.45 10.98 -6.39
CA PHE A 79 -9.57 12.14 -6.39
C PHE A 79 -8.41 11.99 -7.38
N LEU A 80 -7.72 10.84 -7.40
CA LEU A 80 -6.60 10.60 -8.31
C LEU A 80 -7.02 10.57 -9.77
N LEU A 81 -8.20 10.02 -10.10
CA LEU A 81 -8.72 10.02 -11.47
C LEU A 81 -9.05 11.44 -11.95
N PHE A 82 -9.71 12.23 -11.10
CA PHE A 82 -10.03 13.63 -11.42
C PHE A 82 -8.77 14.48 -11.51
N LEU A 83 -7.81 14.28 -10.60
CA LEU A 83 -6.52 14.96 -10.64
C LEU A 83 -5.73 14.58 -11.89
N ALA A 84 -5.74 13.32 -12.31
CA ALA A 84 -5.07 12.91 -13.55
C ALA A 84 -5.73 13.54 -14.78
N TYR A 85 -7.07 13.61 -14.81
CA TYR A 85 -7.81 14.31 -15.85
C TYR A 85 -7.44 15.81 -15.91
N ASP A 86 -7.44 16.47 -14.75
CA ASP A 86 -7.10 17.90 -14.63
C ASP A 86 -5.60 18.18 -14.90
N ALA A 87 -4.68 17.32 -14.45
CA ALA A 87 -3.26 17.48 -14.72
C ALA A 87 -2.90 17.30 -16.21
N THR A 88 -3.76 16.65 -16.99
CA THR A 88 -3.62 16.56 -18.45
C THR A 88 -4.11 17.84 -19.15
N PHE A 89 -4.72 18.78 -18.41
CA PHE A 89 -5.09 20.11 -18.89
C PHE A 89 -3.82 20.92 -19.20
N THR A 90 -3.41 20.83 -20.47
CA THR A 90 -2.37 21.71 -21.03
C THR A 90 -2.90 23.14 -20.97
N TRP A 91 -2.20 24.03 -20.25
CA TRP A 91 -2.46 25.46 -20.27
C TRP A 91 -2.27 26.00 -21.69
N THR A 92 -3.31 25.97 -22.52
CA THR A 92 -3.40 26.79 -23.73
C THR A 92 -3.77 28.20 -23.31
N ILE A 93 -2.87 28.87 -22.60
CA ILE A 93 -2.84 30.33 -22.63
C ILE A 93 -1.97 30.66 -23.83
N GLN A 94 -2.62 30.90 -24.97
CA GLN A 94 -2.03 31.65 -26.08
C GLN A 94 -1.76 33.09 -25.66
#